data_AF-A0A1E4GWP9-F1
#
_entry.id   AF-A0A1E4GWP9-F1
#
_cell.length_a   1.000
_cell.length_b   1.000
_cell.length_c   1.000
_cell.angle_alpha   90.00
_cell.angle_beta   90.00
_cell.angle_gamma   90.00
#
_symmetry.space_group_name_H-M   'P 1'
#
loop_
_entity.id
_entity.type
_entity.pdbx_description
1 polymer ?
#
loop_
_entity_poly.entity_id
_entity_poly.type
_entity_poly.pdbx_seq_one_letter_code
_entity_poly.pdbx_strand_id
1 'polypeptide(L)'
;MWRGGSSEIVRRRWGHTEARARAAWVLAADLAADAMGADMRKVVQHHTGGRGRTVDDRTAQARKLACYLGSVTADVAPERLGQASGLNRATIHKHCRWVEDQRDRPEFDALVQKLEAVLIGMCARVVLANLAELEEGEA
;
A
#
# COMPACT_ATOMS: atom_id res chain seq x y z
N MET A 1 -15.29 8.36 39.41
CA MET A 1 -13.91 8.34 38.91
C MET A 1 -13.86 7.42 37.68
N TRP A 2 -14.02 7.96 36.48
CA TRP A 2 -13.98 7.20 35.22
C TRP A 2 -12.93 7.85 34.30
N ARG A 3 -11.71 7.31 34.26
CA ARG A 3 -10.68 7.64 33.27
C ARG A 3 -9.77 6.41 33.10
N GLY A 4 -9.84 5.73 31.95
CA GLY A 4 -8.96 4.60 31.64
C GLY A 4 -9.23 3.92 30.30
N GLY A 5 -10.50 3.71 29.92
CA GLY A 5 -10.85 2.94 28.71
C GLY A 5 -10.65 3.64 27.36
N SER A 6 -10.92 4.95 27.28
CA SER A 6 -10.90 5.66 25.98
C SER A 6 -9.50 5.83 25.38
N SER A 7 -8.45 5.94 26.19
CA SER A 7 -7.08 6.12 25.70
C SER A 7 -6.52 4.82 25.11
N GLU A 8 -6.88 3.66 25.67
CA GLU A 8 -6.44 2.36 25.18
C GLU A 8 -7.14 1.96 23.89
N ILE A 9 -8.46 2.20 23.78
CA ILE A 9 -9.23 1.95 22.56
C ILE A 9 -8.71 2.80 21.39
N VAL A 10 -8.44 4.09 21.63
CA VAL A 10 -7.87 4.99 20.61
C VAL A 10 -6.47 4.53 20.19
N ARG A 11 -5.63 4.11 21.15
CA ARG A 11 -4.28 3.61 20.88
C ARG A 11 -4.28 2.30 20.09
N ARG A 12 -5.16 1.35 20.44
CA ARG A 12 -5.35 0.09 19.71
C ARG A 12 -5.83 0.36 18.29
N ARG A 13 -6.87 1.20 18.12
CA ARG A 13 -7.39 1.60 16.80
C ARG A 13 -6.33 2.27 15.91
N TRP A 14 -5.49 3.14 16.51
CA TRP A 14 -4.37 3.76 15.81
C TRP A 14 -3.33 2.71 15.35
N GLY A 15 -2.99 1.76 16.23
CA GLY A 15 -2.07 0.66 15.91
C GLY A 15 -2.56 -0.20 14.74
N HIS A 16 -3.84 -0.57 14.72
CA HIS A 16 -4.43 -1.32 13.59
C HIS A 16 -4.40 -0.54 12.27
N THR A 17 -4.62 0.77 12.32
CA THR A 17 -4.61 1.62 11.11
C THR A 17 -3.20 1.70 10.52
N GLU A 18 -2.19 1.79 11.38
CA GLU A 18 -0.79 1.84 10.98
C GLU A 18 -0.29 0.48 10.46
N ALA A 19 -0.69 -0.62 11.13
CA ALA A 19 -0.41 -1.98 10.67
C ALA A 19 -1.04 -2.25 9.29
N ARG A 20 -2.30 -1.83 9.08
CA ARG A 20 -2.98 -1.92 7.78
C ARG A 20 -2.23 -1.15 6.70
N ALA A 21 -1.81 0.08 6.98
CA ALA A 21 -1.06 0.90 6.02
C ALA A 21 0.29 0.26 5.64
N ARG A 22 1.01 -0.32 6.61
CA ARG A 22 2.26 -1.06 6.36
C ARG A 22 2.03 -2.32 5.53
N ALA A 23 1.03 -3.12 5.87
CA ALA A 23 0.69 -4.33 5.12
C ALA A 23 0.30 -4.00 3.67
N ALA A 24 -0.56 -3.01 3.48
CA ALA A 24 -0.95 -2.53 2.16
C ALA A 24 0.25 -2.05 1.34
N TRP A 25 1.16 -1.28 1.94
CA TRP A 25 2.39 -0.85 1.27
C TRP A 25 3.27 -2.03 0.83
N VAL A 26 3.51 -3.01 1.71
CA VAL A 26 4.36 -4.16 1.39
C VAL A 26 3.74 -5.01 0.28
N LEU A 27 2.44 -5.32 0.36
CA LEU A 27 1.76 -6.11 -0.67
C LEU A 27 1.72 -5.37 -2.02
N ALA A 28 1.42 -4.08 -2.01
CA ALA A 28 1.41 -3.26 -3.22
C ALA A 28 2.80 -3.15 -3.84
N ALA A 29 3.85 -2.99 -3.02
CA ALA A 29 5.23 -2.92 -3.48
C ALA A 29 5.72 -4.25 -4.05
N ASP A 30 5.34 -5.38 -3.46
CA ASP A 30 5.67 -6.72 -3.95
C ASP A 30 5.04 -6.97 -5.33
N LEU A 31 3.73 -6.76 -5.45
CA LEU A 31 2.99 -6.88 -6.71
C LEU A 31 3.56 -5.96 -7.81
N ALA A 32 3.87 -4.71 -7.46
CA ALA A 32 4.43 -3.76 -8.41
C ALA A 32 5.87 -4.10 -8.80
N ALA A 33 6.67 -4.63 -7.88
CA ALA A 33 8.03 -5.06 -8.15
C ALA A 33 8.06 -6.24 -9.12
N ASP A 34 7.22 -7.25 -8.86
CA ASP A 34 7.06 -8.42 -9.74
C ASP A 34 6.60 -8.00 -11.14
N ALA A 35 5.53 -7.22 -11.22
CA ALA A 35 4.96 -6.74 -12.48
C ALA A 35 5.95 -5.91 -13.34
N MET A 36 6.86 -5.19 -12.71
CA MET A 36 7.82 -4.30 -13.38
C MET A 36 9.20 -4.94 -13.58
N GLY A 37 9.43 -6.15 -13.04
CA GLY A 37 10.75 -6.77 -13.00
C GLY A 37 11.77 -5.95 -12.20
N ALA A 38 11.35 -5.38 -11.07
CA ALA A 38 12.16 -4.59 -10.17
C ALA A 38 12.56 -5.38 -8.90
N ASP A 39 13.62 -4.94 -8.24
CA ASP A 39 14.00 -5.49 -6.94
C ASP A 39 13.11 -4.89 -5.83
N MET A 40 12.22 -5.72 -5.26
CA MET A 40 11.32 -5.35 -4.17
C MET A 40 12.04 -4.64 -3.01
N ARG A 41 13.26 -5.06 -2.66
CA ARG A 41 14.02 -4.42 -1.57
C ARG A 41 14.34 -2.97 -1.88
N LYS A 42 14.62 -2.67 -3.15
CA LYS A 42 14.83 -1.29 -3.60
C LYS A 42 13.54 -0.51 -3.63
N VAL A 43 12.42 -1.13 -4.04
CA VAL A 43 11.10 -0.47 -4.07
C VAL A 43 10.70 0.05 -2.68
N VAL A 44 10.82 -0.80 -1.64
CA VAL A 44 10.44 -0.45 -0.26
C VAL A 44 11.49 0.38 0.48
N GLN A 45 12.71 0.50 -0.05
CA GLN A 45 13.76 1.27 0.60
C GLN A 45 13.32 2.73 0.75
N HIS A 46 13.37 3.24 1.98
CA HIS A 46 13.12 4.65 2.25
C HIS A 46 14.16 5.51 1.54
N HIS A 47 13.71 6.31 0.56
CA HIS A 47 14.55 7.34 -0.04
C HIS A 47 14.35 8.65 0.73
N THR A 48 15.23 8.93 1.67
CA THR A 48 15.50 10.32 2.07
C THR A 48 16.02 11.05 0.84
N GLY A 49 15.30 12.09 0.41
CA GLY A 49 15.47 12.77 -0.88
C GLY A 49 16.82 13.45 -1.12
N GLY A 50 17.88 12.66 -1.26
CA GLY A 50 19.18 13.08 -1.75
C GLY A 50 19.18 13.06 -3.28
N ARG A 51 19.33 14.24 -3.90
CA ARG A 51 19.71 14.35 -5.31
C ARG A 51 21.06 13.63 -5.47
N GLY A 52 21.09 12.46 -6.13
CA GLY A 52 22.35 11.80 -6.45
C GLY A 52 22.35 10.26 -6.51
N ARG A 53 21.28 9.57 -6.11
CA ARG A 53 21.21 8.10 -6.30
C ARG A 53 20.28 7.76 -7.46
N THR A 54 20.86 7.30 -8.57
CA THR A 54 20.13 6.78 -9.73
C THR A 54 19.41 5.51 -9.31
N VAL A 55 18.09 5.57 -9.20
CA VAL A 55 17.22 4.39 -9.12
C VAL A 55 16.93 3.99 -10.56
N ASP A 56 17.02 2.70 -10.87
CA ASP A 56 16.67 2.21 -12.20
C ASP A 56 15.19 2.47 -12.51
N ASP A 57 14.87 2.62 -13.80
CA ASP A 57 13.54 3.02 -14.24
C ASP A 57 12.45 2.03 -13.80
N ARG A 58 12.75 0.73 -13.74
CA ARG A 58 11.81 -0.31 -13.30
C ARG A 58 11.46 -0.13 -11.83
N THR A 59 12.47 0.04 -10.97
CA THR A 59 12.24 0.31 -9.54
C THR A 59 11.48 1.61 -9.32
N ALA A 60 11.77 2.66 -10.11
CA ALA A 60 11.05 3.92 -10.03
C ALA A 60 9.58 3.78 -10.44
N GLN A 61 9.29 3.02 -11.50
CA GLN A 61 7.93 2.74 -11.96
C GLN A 61 7.16 1.83 -10.99
N ALA A 62 7.81 0.77 -10.47
CA ALA A 62 7.25 -0.11 -9.45
C ALA A 62 6.83 0.68 -8.20
N ARG A 63 7.66 1.63 -7.75
CA ARG A 63 7.29 2.48 -6.61
C ARG A 63 6.07 3.35 -6.87
N LYS A 64 5.96 3.92 -8.08
CA LYS A 64 4.78 4.72 -8.44
C LYS A 64 3.51 3.87 -8.45
N LEU A 65 3.60 2.68 -9.02
CA LEU A 65 2.51 1.72 -9.06
C LEU A 65 2.12 1.21 -7.67
N ALA A 66 3.10 0.94 -6.81
CA ALA A 66 2.86 0.57 -5.41
C ALA A 66 2.12 1.68 -4.63
N CYS A 67 2.47 2.96 -4.85
CA CYS A 67 1.73 4.07 -4.27
C CYS A 67 0.28 4.12 -4.73
N TYR A 68 0.04 3.89 -6.02
CA TYR A 68 -1.29 3.85 -6.59
C TYR A 68 -2.13 2.72 -5.99
N LEU A 69 -1.61 1.49 -6.03
CA LEU A 69 -2.29 0.32 -5.47
C LEU A 69 -2.57 0.48 -3.96
N GLY A 70 -1.61 1.02 -3.21
CA GLY A 70 -1.80 1.29 -1.78
C GLY A 70 -2.85 2.36 -1.50
N SER A 71 -2.84 3.47 -2.27
CA SER A 71 -3.71 4.61 -2.01
C SER A 71 -5.12 4.43 -2.58
N VAL A 72 -5.24 3.89 -3.79
CA VAL A 72 -6.49 3.81 -4.55
C VAL A 72 -7.16 2.45 -4.32
N THR A 73 -6.42 1.37 -4.47
CA THR A 73 -6.99 0.01 -4.38
C THR A 73 -7.17 -0.46 -2.94
N ALA A 74 -6.16 -0.27 -2.08
CA ALA A 74 -6.24 -0.65 -0.66
C ALA A 74 -6.90 0.41 0.23
N ASP A 75 -7.29 1.54 -0.38
CA ASP A 75 -7.96 2.68 0.26
C ASP A 75 -7.20 3.20 1.50
N VAL A 76 -5.88 3.32 1.39
CA VAL A 76 -5.04 3.87 2.45
C VAL A 76 -4.86 5.37 2.22
N ALA A 77 -5.24 6.17 3.22
CA ALA A 77 -5.03 7.62 3.19
C ALA A 77 -3.55 7.98 2.88
N PRO A 78 -3.27 8.92 1.98
CA PRO A 78 -1.92 9.29 1.57
C PRO A 78 -0.98 9.64 2.73
N GLU A 79 -1.48 10.24 3.82
CA GLU A 79 -0.69 10.53 5.01
C GLU A 79 -0.16 9.25 5.68
N ARG A 80 -1.01 8.22 5.76
CA ARG A 80 -0.67 6.93 6.36
C ARG A 80 0.21 6.10 5.45
N LEU A 81 -0.10 6.10 4.16
CA LEU A 81 0.76 5.46 3.18
C LEU A 81 2.14 6.13 3.15
N GLY A 82 2.20 7.44 3.36
CA GLY A 82 3.46 8.18 3.50
C GLY A 82 4.25 7.78 4.74
N GLN A 83 3.59 7.59 5.88
CA GLN A 83 4.23 7.03 7.09
C GLN A 83 4.75 5.60 6.85
N ALA A 84 4.02 4.76 6.11
CA ALA A 84 4.41 3.39 5.83
C ALA A 84 5.55 3.27 4.80
N SER A 85 5.56 4.13 3.78
CA SER A 85 6.53 4.12 2.67
C SER A 85 7.72 5.07 2.88
N GLY A 86 7.62 6.00 3.84
CA GLY A 86 8.55 7.13 4.02
C GLY A 86 8.48 8.19 2.93
N LEU A 87 7.45 8.16 2.07
CA LEU A 87 7.19 9.19 1.07
C LEU A 87 6.30 10.29 1.67
N ASN A 88 6.44 11.51 1.18
CA ASN A 88 5.51 12.57 1.54
C ASN A 88 4.20 12.47 0.72
N ARG A 89 3.13 13.07 1.25
CA ARG A 89 1.80 13.10 0.61
C ARG A 89 1.84 13.62 -0.84
N ALA A 90 2.62 14.67 -1.10
CA ALA A 90 2.71 15.26 -2.43
C ALA A 90 3.36 14.29 -3.45
N THR A 91 4.31 13.48 -3.00
CA THR A 91 4.97 12.46 -3.82
C THR A 91 4.02 11.31 -4.14
N ILE A 92 3.21 10.89 -3.16
CA ILE A 92 2.16 9.89 -3.37
C ILE A 92 1.16 10.38 -4.43
N HIS A 93 0.62 11.60 -4.29
CA HIS A 93 -0.29 12.15 -5.30
C HIS A 93 0.36 12.25 -6.69
N LYS A 94 1.61 12.70 -6.76
CA LYS A 94 2.36 12.75 -8.03
C LYS A 94 2.50 11.35 -8.64
N HIS A 95 2.74 10.33 -7.83
CA HIS A 95 2.85 8.95 -8.28
C HIS A 95 1.51 8.40 -8.76
N CYS A 96 0.43 8.63 -8.03
CA CYS A 96 -0.91 8.21 -8.45
C CYS A 96 -1.29 8.87 -9.78
N ARG A 97 -1.06 10.19 -9.93
CA ARG A 97 -1.31 10.89 -11.18
C ARG A 97 -0.51 10.31 -12.34
N TRP A 98 0.77 9.99 -12.13
CA TRP A 98 1.57 9.32 -13.17
C TRP A 98 0.98 7.97 -13.58
N VAL A 99 0.42 7.19 -12.64
CA VAL A 99 -0.24 5.93 -12.99
C VAL A 99 -1.48 6.19 -13.82
N GLU A 100 -2.35 7.12 -13.39
CA GLU A 100 -3.55 7.51 -14.14
C GLU A 100 -3.24 7.99 -15.55
N ASP A 101 -2.25 8.88 -15.72
CA ASP A 101 -1.80 9.33 -17.03
C ASP A 101 -1.31 8.16 -17.91
N GLN A 102 -0.76 7.10 -17.31
CA GLN A 102 -0.25 5.93 -18.03
C GLN A 102 -1.35 4.92 -18.39
N ARG A 103 -2.53 4.99 -17.75
CA ARG A 103 -3.71 4.13 -18.04
C ARG A 103 -4.36 4.47 -19.38
N ASP A 104 -4.01 5.58 -20.02
CA ASP A 104 -4.37 5.85 -21.42
C ASP A 104 -3.82 4.80 -22.40
N ARG A 105 -2.83 4.00 -21.98
CA ARG A 105 -2.27 2.90 -22.76
C ARG A 105 -2.97 1.58 -22.40
N PRO A 106 -3.67 0.91 -23.33
CA PRO A 106 -4.49 -0.27 -23.02
C PRO A 106 -3.74 -1.41 -22.33
N GLU A 107 -2.49 -1.67 -22.73
CA GLU A 107 -1.66 -2.73 -22.13
C GLU A 107 -1.33 -2.44 -20.66
N PHE A 108 -1.07 -1.18 -20.34
CA PHE A 108 -0.76 -0.75 -18.98
C PHE A 108 -2.02 -0.75 -18.13
N ASP A 109 -3.15 -0.26 -18.66
CA ASP A 109 -4.43 -0.30 -17.96
C ASP A 109 -4.84 -1.74 -17.61
N ALA A 110 -4.72 -2.67 -18.57
CA ALA A 110 -5.00 -4.08 -18.33
C ALA A 110 -4.07 -4.70 -17.27
N LEU A 111 -2.80 -4.28 -17.21
CA LEU A 111 -1.88 -4.68 -16.14
C LEU A 111 -2.36 -4.14 -14.79
N VAL A 112 -2.68 -2.85 -14.69
CA VAL A 112 -3.14 -2.23 -13.45
C VAL A 112 -4.43 -2.89 -12.96
N GLN A 113 -5.41 -3.12 -13.84
CA GLN A 113 -6.65 -3.83 -13.51
C GLN A 113 -6.41 -5.24 -12.92
N LYS A 114 -5.46 -5.99 -13.48
CA LYS A 114 -5.08 -7.31 -12.94
C LYS A 114 -4.50 -7.20 -11.53
N LEU A 115 -3.60 -6.25 -11.31
CA LEU A 115 -2.96 -6.05 -10.00
C LEU A 115 -3.96 -5.54 -8.95
N GLU A 116 -4.89 -4.66 -9.36
CA GLU A 116 -6.01 -4.22 -8.52
C GLU A 116 -6.84 -5.41 -8.05
N ALA A 117 -7.25 -6.29 -8.98
CA ALA A 117 -8.03 -7.48 -8.67
C ALA A 117 -7.28 -8.44 -7.73
N VAL A 118 -5.98 -8.66 -7.97
CA VAL A 118 -5.14 -9.50 -7.10
C VAL A 118 -5.06 -8.94 -5.68
N LEU A 119 -4.80 -7.63 -5.54
CA LEU A 119 -4.70 -6.99 -4.23
C LEU A 119 -6.03 -7.00 -3.48
N ILE A 120 -7.15 -6.73 -4.16
CA ILE A 120 -8.50 -6.85 -3.58
C ILE A 120 -8.74 -8.28 -3.08
N GLY A 121 -8.38 -9.30 -3.88
CA GLY A 121 -8.50 -10.70 -3.50
C GLY A 121 -7.64 -11.08 -2.28
N MET A 122 -6.44 -10.50 -2.14
CA MET A 122 -5.61 -10.67 -0.95
C MET A 122 -6.24 -10.03 0.29
N CYS A 123 -6.74 -8.80 0.17
CA CYS A 123 -7.42 -8.10 1.26
C CYS A 123 -8.69 -8.82 1.71
N ALA A 124 -9.49 -9.33 0.76
CA ALA A 124 -10.71 -10.08 1.06
C ALA A 124 -10.43 -11.39 1.80
N ARG A 125 -9.35 -12.11 1.43
CA ARG A 125 -8.94 -13.34 2.13
C ARG A 125 -8.65 -13.12 3.61
N VAL A 126 -8.01 -12.01 3.97
CA VAL A 126 -7.75 -11.65 5.37
C VAL A 126 -9.05 -11.41 6.13
N VAL A 127 -10.01 -10.72 5.51
CA VAL A 127 -11.33 -10.48 6.14
C VAL A 127 -12.06 -11.80 6.36
N LEU A 128 -12.09 -12.69 5.37
CA LEU A 128 -12.76 -13.99 5.48
C LEU A 128 -12.11 -14.91 6.53
N ALA A 129 -10.77 -14.95 6.59
CA ALA A 129 -10.07 -15.72 7.62
C ALA A 129 -10.40 -15.24 9.04
N ASN A 130 -10.41 -13.92 9.25
CA ASN A 130 -10.77 -13.34 10.54
C ASN A 130 -12.24 -13.60 10.92
N LEU A 131 -13.16 -13.71 9.95
CA LEU A 131 -14.56 -14.05 10.22
C LEU A 131 -14.73 -15.52 10.63
N ALA A 132 -14.02 -16.45 9.97
CA ALA A 132 -14.05 -17.86 10.33
C ALA A 132 -13.53 -18.12 11.76
N GLU A 133 -12.47 -17.41 12.17
CA GLU A 133 -11.93 -17.50 13.54
C GLU A 133 -12.91 -16.99 14.61
N LEU A 134 -13.84 -16.09 14.27
CA LEU A 134 -14.89 -15.63 15.19
C LEU A 134 -16.03 -16.65 15.35
N GLU A 135 -16.35 -17.39 14.28
CA GLU A 135 -17.36 -18.46 14.33
C GLU A 135 -16.87 -19.67 15.14
N GLU A 136 -15.57 -19.96 15.13
CA GLU A 136 -14.96 -21.05 15.91
C GLU A 136 -14.75 -20.70 17.39
N GLY A 137 -14.65 -19.41 17.74
CA GLY A 137 -14.46 -18.94 19.12
C GLY A 137 -15.75 -18.81 19.95
N GLU A 138 -16.92 -18.97 19.34
CA GLU A 138 -18.24 -18.97 20.00
C GLU A 138 -18.81 -20.38 20.27
N ALA A 139 -18.08 -21.45 19.92
CA ALA A 139 -18.46 -22.86 20.12
C ALA A 139 -17.75 -23.51 21.31
#